data_AF-A0A522VBQ9-F1
#
_entry.id   AF-A0A522VBQ9-F1
#
_cell.length_a   1.000
_cell.length_b   1.000
_cell.length_c   1.000
_cell.angle_alpha   90.00
_cell.angle_beta   90.00
_cell.angle_gamma   90.00
#
_symmetry.space_group_name_H-M   'P 1'
#
loop_
_entity.id
_entity.type
_entity.pdbx_description
1 polymer ?
#
loop_
_entity_poly.entity_id
_entity_poly.type
_entity_poly.pdbx_seq_one_letter_code
_entity_poly.pdbx_strand_id
1 'polypeptide(L)'
;MVGLMPEREAKFEVNAPPGEVWKFIRDFESLCTCIPGVEKIKLVDDRTAELTMKERVGIVPLILTLTAHIDSEEPPRRLHATARAEHLTMEIDVALRGIAWG
;
A
#
# COMPACT_ATOMS: atom_id res chain seq x y z
N MET A 1 -26.37 3.53 10.16
CA MET A 1 -26.18 2.79 8.90
C MET A 1 -24.68 2.72 8.65
N VAL A 2 -24.01 1.69 9.17
CA VAL A 2 -22.58 1.46 8.91
C VAL A 2 -22.50 1.00 7.45
N GLY A 3 -22.04 1.88 6.56
CA GLY A 3 -21.75 1.48 5.19
C GLY A 3 -20.67 0.41 5.22
N LEU A 4 -20.88 -0.71 4.52
CA LEU A 4 -19.85 -1.74 4.39
C LEU A 4 -18.61 -1.12 3.76
N MET A 5 -17.60 -0.82 4.57
CA MET A 5 -16.25 -0.58 4.07
C MET A 5 -15.68 -1.96 3.74
N PRO A 6 -15.34 -2.25 2.47
CA PRO A 6 -14.79 -3.54 2.10
C PRO A 6 -13.42 -3.72 2.75
N GLU A 7 -13.30 -4.75 3.60
CA GLU A 7 -12.05 -5.15 4.23
C GLU A 7 -11.42 -6.32 3.46
N ARG A 8 -10.11 -6.26 3.23
CA ARG A 8 -9.33 -7.37 2.69
C ARG A 8 -8.05 -7.53 3.49
N GLU A 9 -7.78 -8.77 3.91
CA GLU A 9 -6.54 -9.15 4.57
C GLU A 9 -5.85 -10.25 3.75
N ALA A 10 -4.52 -10.18 3.67
CA ALA A 10 -3.68 -11.25 3.16
C ALA A 10 -2.49 -11.48 4.09
N LYS A 11 -2.22 -12.75 4.38
CA LYS A 11 -1.06 -13.17 5.17
C LYS A 11 -0.34 -14.29 4.45
N PHE A 12 0.96 -14.14 4.27
CA PHE A 12 1.82 -15.11 3.60
C PHE A 12 3.24 -15.01 4.15
N GLU A 13 4.03 -16.05 3.88
CA GLU A 13 5.44 -16.11 4.26
C GLU A 13 6.32 -15.74 3.06
N VAL A 14 7.43 -15.07 3.35
CA VAL A 14 8.45 -14.72 2.35
C VAL A 14 9.80 -15.21 2.84
N ASN A 15 10.63 -15.69 1.92
CA ASN A 15 11.97 -16.17 2.21
C ASN A 15 12.96 -14.99 2.27
N ALA A 16 12.73 -14.04 3.18
CA ALA A 16 13.57 -12.88 3.40
C ALA A 16 13.46 -12.41 4.87
N PRO A 17 14.56 -11.91 5.48
CA PRO A 17 14.51 -11.30 6.81
C PRO A 17 13.56 -10.08 6.85
N PRO A 18 12.87 -9.80 7.98
CA PRO A 18 11.93 -8.67 8.08
C PRO A 18 12.53 -7.32 7.68
N GLY A 19 13.82 -7.09 7.94
CA GLY A 19 14.50 -5.85 7.56
C GLY A 19 14.64 -5.65 6.05
N GLU A 20 14.79 -6.72 5.27
CA GLU A 20 14.84 -6.63 3.80
C GLU A 20 13.45 -6.39 3.21
N VAL A 21 12.44 -7.10 3.73
CA VAL A 21 11.04 -6.89 3.35
C VAL A 21 10.60 -5.46 3.69
N TRP A 22 11.04 -4.92 4.84
CA TRP A 22 10.75 -3.55 5.22
C TRP A 22 11.35 -2.52 4.25
N LYS A 23 12.60 -2.73 3.80
CA LYS A 23 13.21 -1.87 2.78
C LYS A 23 12.41 -1.89 1.48
N PHE A 24 11.93 -3.06 1.06
CA PHE A 24 11.08 -3.18 -0.11
C PHE A 24 9.74 -2.44 0.05
N ILE A 25 9.08 -2.57 1.20
CA ILE A 25 7.82 -1.84 1.49
C ILE A 25 8.04 -0.32 1.47
N ARG A 26 9.18 0.17 1.95
CA ARG A 26 9.51 1.60 1.96
C ARG A 26 10.01 2.13 0.62
N ASP A 27 10.41 1.27 -0.29
CA ASP A 27 10.68 1.62 -1.67
C ASP A 27 9.36 1.66 -2.45
N PHE A 28 8.70 2.83 -2.44
CA PHE A 28 7.41 3.02 -3.09
C PHE A 28 7.43 2.69 -4.58
N GLU A 29 8.53 2.95 -5.28
CA GLU A 29 8.64 2.63 -6.70
C GLU A 29 8.58 1.12 -6.91
N SER A 30 9.41 0.37 -6.16
CA SER A 30 9.40 -1.10 -6.21
C SER A 30 8.07 -1.70 -5.73
N LEU A 31 7.54 -1.24 -4.60
CA LEU A 31 6.28 -1.73 -4.03
C LEU A 31 5.11 -1.54 -4.99
N CYS A 32 4.97 -0.36 -5.59
CA CYS A 32 3.83 -0.04 -6.45
C CYS A 32 3.83 -0.83 -7.76
N THR A 33 4.97 -1.41 -8.18
CA THR A 33 4.99 -2.35 -9.32
C THR A 33 4.15 -3.61 -9.07
N CYS A 34 3.91 -3.95 -7.79
CA CYS A 34 3.06 -5.08 -7.39
C CYS A 34 1.58 -4.70 -7.29
N ILE A 35 1.22 -3.42 -7.42
CA ILE A 35 -0.15 -2.94 -7.28
C ILE A 35 -0.78 -2.83 -8.67
N PRO A 36 -1.79 -3.65 -8.99
CA PRO A 36 -2.45 -3.59 -10.29
C PRO A 36 -3.02 -2.21 -10.58
N GLY A 37 -2.82 -1.73 -11.82
CA GLY A 37 -3.37 -0.47 -12.29
C GLY A 37 -2.55 0.77 -11.93
N VAL A 38 -1.48 0.70 -11.14
CA VAL A 38 -0.58 1.87 -10.96
C VAL A 38 0.17 2.13 -12.26
N GLU A 39 0.05 3.36 -12.78
CA GLU A 39 0.69 3.80 -14.03
C GLU A 39 1.80 4.82 -13.79
N LYS A 40 1.67 5.65 -12.75
CA LYS A 40 2.65 6.67 -12.38
C LYS A 40 2.75 6.80 -10.87
N ILE A 41 3.97 7.08 -10.42
CA ILE A 41 4.32 7.30 -9.03
C ILE A 41 5.10 8.61 -8.98
N LYS A 42 4.76 9.46 -8.02
CA LYS A 42 5.50 10.68 -7.72
C LYS A 42 5.67 10.78 -6.21
N LEU A 43 6.89 10.61 -5.75
CA LEU A 43 7.26 10.85 -4.36
C LEU A 43 7.15 12.36 -4.08
N VAL A 44 6.33 12.71 -3.10
CA VAL A 44 6.18 14.09 -2.61
C VAL A 44 7.18 14.34 -1.50
N ASP A 45 7.31 13.39 -0.58
CA ASP A 45 8.28 13.37 0.51
C ASP A 45 8.50 11.91 1.01
N ASP A 46 9.25 11.74 2.10
CA ASP A 46 9.61 10.43 2.67
C ASP A 46 8.44 9.57 3.16
N ARG A 47 7.24 10.17 3.31
CA ARG A 47 6.01 9.54 3.81
C ARG A 47 4.83 9.68 2.86
N THR A 48 4.94 10.50 1.83
CA THR A 48 3.82 10.87 0.96
C THR A 48 4.15 10.58 -0.50
N ALA A 49 3.25 9.86 -1.18
CA ALA A 49 3.34 9.57 -2.60
C ALA A 49 2.01 9.86 -3.31
N GLU A 50 2.11 10.46 -4.49
CA GLU A 50 1.00 10.59 -5.44
C GLU A 50 1.06 9.42 -6.43
N LEU A 51 -0.04 8.69 -6.57
CA LEU A 51 -0.18 7.54 -7.45
C LEU A 51 -1.26 7.83 -8.49
N THR A 52 -0.96 7.65 -9.77
CA THR A 52 -1.99 7.59 -10.82
C THR A 52 -2.35 6.14 -11.05
N MET A 53 -3.60 5.77 -10.74
CA MET A 53 -4.15 4.45 -11.01
C MET A 53 -5.10 4.48 -12.20
N LYS A 54 -4.95 3.51 -13.09
CA LYS A 54 -5.88 3.24 -14.18
C LYS A 54 -6.49 1.87 -13.96
N GLU A 55 -7.74 1.88 -13.54
CA GLU A 55 -8.51 0.66 -13.29
C GLU A 55 -9.63 0.53 -14.33
N ARG A 56 -10.04 -0.69 -14.62
CA ARG A 56 -11.15 -0.96 -15.53
C ARG A 56 -12.35 -1.42 -14.71
N VAL A 57 -13.39 -0.59 -14.64
CA VAL A 57 -14.67 -0.95 -14.02
C VAL A 57 -15.60 -1.43 -15.12
N GLY A 58 -15.64 -2.74 -15.33
CA GLY A 58 -16.31 -3.34 -16.48
C GLY A 58 -15.68 -2.87 -17.80
N ILE A 59 -16.45 -2.17 -18.64
CA ILE A 59 -15.98 -1.62 -19.91
C ILE A 59 -15.46 -0.18 -19.80
N VAL A 60 -15.62 0.48 -18.64
CA VAL A 60 -15.27 1.89 -18.47
C VAL A 60 -13.86 2.01 -17.87
N PRO A 61 -12.92 2.72 -18.52
CA PRO A 61 -11.64 3.06 -17.93
C PRO A 61 -11.84 4.16 -16.88
N LEU A 62 -11.37 3.92 -15.67
CA LEU A 62 -11.35 4.88 -14.58
C LEU A 62 -9.90 5.27 -14.28
N ILE A 63 -9.62 6.56 -14.27
CA ILE A 63 -8.31 7.09 -13.87
C ILE A 63 -8.50 7.83 -12.55
N LEU A 64 -7.76 7.40 -11.53
CA LEU A 64 -7.77 7.98 -10.19
C LEU A 64 -6.39 8.53 -9.86
N THR A 65 -6.35 9.70 -9.25
CA THR A 65 -5.15 10.18 -8.58
C THR A 65 -5.34 9.98 -7.08
N LEU A 66 -4.45 9.21 -6.48
CA LEU A 66 -4.46 8.88 -5.06
C LEU A 66 -3.26 9.54 -4.39
N THR A 67 -3.48 10.11 -3.22
CA THR A 67 -2.40 10.53 -2.32
C THR A 67 -2.32 9.54 -1.18
N ALA A 68 -1.23 8.76 -1.14
CA ALA A 68 -0.92 7.85 -0.05
C ALA A 68 0.00 8.55 0.95
N HIS A 69 -0.31 8.42 2.24
CA HIS A 69 0.46 8.98 3.33
C HIS A 69 0.68 7.94 4.42
N ILE A 70 1.92 7.77 4.88
CA ILE A 70 2.23 6.91 6.03
C ILE A 70 1.93 7.69 7.32
N ASP A 71 0.83 7.34 7.98
CA ASP A 71 0.39 7.99 9.21
C ASP A 71 1.27 7.59 10.41
N SER A 72 1.66 6.31 10.52
CA SER A 72 2.57 5.85 11.57
C SER A 72 3.38 4.62 11.16
N GLU A 73 4.55 4.42 11.77
CA GLU A 73 5.36 3.24 11.54
C GLU A 73 6.24 2.88 12.74
N GLU A 74 6.48 1.58 12.89
CA GLU A 74 7.42 0.98 13.84
C GLU A 74 8.34 0.03 13.08
N PRO A 75 9.44 0.50 12.46
CA PRO A 75 10.33 -0.36 11.68
C PRO A 75 10.95 -1.51 12.51
N PRO A 76 11.12 -2.72 11.96
CA PRO A 76 10.57 -3.23 10.70
C PRO A 76 9.23 -3.98 10.89
N ARG A 77 8.42 -3.63 11.88
CA ARG A 77 7.31 -4.45 12.39
C ARG A 77 5.93 -4.03 11.90
N ARG A 78 5.63 -2.72 11.89
CA ARG A 78 4.28 -2.21 11.58
C ARG A 78 4.30 -0.92 10.79
N LEU A 79 3.37 -0.78 9.87
CA LEU A 79 3.10 0.45 9.12
C LEU A 79 1.59 0.65 9.01
N HIS A 80 1.13 1.86 9.31
CA HIS A 80 -0.24 2.30 9.05
C HIS A 80 -0.19 3.48 8.08
N ALA A 81 -1.00 3.42 7.03
CA ALA A 81 -1.09 4.44 6.00
C ALA A 81 -2.53 4.65 5.54
N THR A 82 -2.80 5.86 5.07
CA THR A 82 -4.06 6.20 4.42
C THR A 82 -3.82 6.63 2.98
N ALA A 83 -4.61 6.11 2.04
CA ALA A 83 -4.66 6.60 0.67
C ALA A 83 -6.01 7.30 0.41
N ARG A 84 -5.97 8.50 -0.18
CA ARG A 84 -7.17 9.32 -0.46
C ARG A 84 -7.25 9.72 -1.93
N ALA A 85 -8.45 9.65 -2.49
CA ALA A 85 -8.86 10.26 -3.76
C ALA A 85 -10.24 10.94 -3.54
N GLU A 86 -10.75 11.68 -4.53
CA GLU A 86 -11.97 12.52 -4.38
C GLU A 86 -13.15 11.81 -3.70
N HIS A 87 -13.39 10.54 -4.04
CA HIS A 87 -14.51 9.75 -3.50
C HIS A 87 -14.06 8.42 -2.89
N LEU A 88 -12.78 8.28 -2.55
CA LEU A 88 -12.21 7.04 -2.02
C LEU A 88 -11.25 7.35 -0.88
N THR A 89 -11.40 6.65 0.23
CA THR A 89 -10.39 6.61 1.30
C THR A 89 -10.13 5.15 1.64
N MET A 90 -8.85 4.80 1.72
CA MET A 90 -8.38 3.46 2.04
C MET A 90 -7.45 3.54 3.23
N GLU A 91 -7.64 2.67 4.21
CA GLU A 91 -6.70 2.44 5.29
C GLU A 91 -5.91 1.17 5.00
N ILE A 92 -4.61 1.21 5.27
CA ILE A 92 -3.66 0.16 4.92
C ILE A 92 -2.81 -0.12 6.16
N ASP A 93 -2.91 -1.35 6.66
CA ASP A 93 -2.08 -1.85 7.75
C ASP A 93 -1.16 -2.97 7.26
N VAL A 94 0.13 -2.83 7.56
CA VAL A 94 1.14 -3.85 7.25
C VAL A 94 1.81 -4.28 8.55
N ALA A 95 1.89 -5.61 8.77
CA ALA A 95 2.59 -6.19 9.91
C ALA A 95 3.58 -7.26 9.45
N LEU A 96 4.85 -7.10 9.83
CA LEU A 96 5.89 -8.11 9.60
C LEU A 96 6.21 -8.85 10.90
N ARG A 97 6.35 -10.16 10.80
CA ARG A 97 6.80 -11.03 11.89
C ARG A 97 7.93 -11.91 11.39
N GLY A 98 9.03 -11.95 12.14
CA GLY A 98 10.08 -12.94 11.90
C GLY A 98 9.56 -14.32 12.24
N ILE A 99 9.63 -15.24 11.29
CA ILE A 99 9.44 -16.67 11.53
C ILE A 99 10.80 -17.24 11.89
N ALA A 100 10.97 -17.64 13.15
CA ALA A 100 12.13 -18.41 13.57
C ALA A 100 12.00 -19.79 12.92
N TRP A 101 12.79 -20.04 11.88
CA TRP A 101 13.06 -21.41 11.45
C TRP A 101 13.94 -22.06 12.52
N GLY A 102 13.38 -23.05 13.21
CA GLY A 102 14.14 -23.96 14.09
C GLY A 102 14.90 -25.00 13.29
#